data_AF-A0A101NH08-F1
#
_entry.id   AF-A0A101NH08-F1
#
_cell.length_a   1.000
_cell.length_b   1.000
_cell.length_c   1.000
_cell.angle_alpha   90.00
_cell.angle_beta   90.00
_cell.angle_gamma   90.00
#
_symmetry.space_group_name_H-M   'P 1'
#
loop_
_entity.id
_entity.type
_entity.pdbx_description
1 polymer ?
#
loop_
_entity_poly.entity_id
_entity_poly.type
_entity_poly.pdbx_seq_one_letter_code
_entity_poly.pdbx_strand_id
1 'polypeptide(L)'
;MTKLSERKNNREAVLRSLYRAVGLNRPEVSGSVLRAELGLPDEDLSAACAYLADEGLISVDWTSHRTPAAVSLTHEGICLMEELEEEQGEEQEEQERAEKAEKAEKAEKAEADG
;
A
#
# COMPACT_ATOMS: atom_id res chain seq x y z
N MET A 1 4.82 -19.93 -10.54
CA MET A 1 5.76 -19.39 -9.54
C MET A 1 6.05 -17.94 -9.91
N THR A 2 5.37 -17.01 -9.25
CA THR A 2 5.60 -15.56 -9.35
C THR A 2 6.99 -15.20 -8.84
N LYS A 3 7.63 -14.20 -9.47
CA LYS A 3 8.98 -13.74 -9.09
C LYS A 3 8.95 -13.14 -7.69
N LEU A 4 10.10 -13.11 -7.01
CA LEU A 4 10.21 -12.54 -5.66
C LEU A 4 9.71 -11.09 -5.59
N SER A 5 10.02 -10.26 -6.60
CA SER A 5 9.54 -8.88 -6.70
C SER A 5 8.03 -8.79 -6.81
N GLU A 6 7.41 -9.66 -7.62
CA GLU A 6 5.95 -9.71 -7.79
C GLU A 6 5.25 -10.09 -6.47
N ARG A 7 5.83 -11.01 -5.69
CA ARG A 7 5.27 -11.37 -4.38
C ARG A 7 5.30 -10.22 -3.37
N LYS A 8 6.35 -9.39 -3.38
CA LYS A 8 6.40 -8.18 -2.53
C LYS A 8 5.33 -7.17 -2.95
N ASN A 9 5.24 -6.89 -4.24
CA ASN A 9 4.24 -5.97 -4.79
C ASN A 9 2.81 -6.42 -4.48
N ASN A 10 2.53 -7.74 -4.56
CA ASN A 10 1.21 -8.28 -4.26
C ASN A 10 0.82 -8.04 -2.78
N ARG A 11 1.76 -8.23 -1.85
CA ARG A 11 1.50 -8.00 -0.40
C ARG A 11 1.22 -6.53 -0.13
N GLU A 12 2.03 -5.65 -0.70
CA GLU A 12 1.85 -4.21 -0.58
C GLU A 12 0.52 -3.75 -1.17
N ALA A 13 0.15 -4.27 -2.35
CA ALA A 13 -1.11 -3.96 -2.99
C ALA A 13 -2.32 -4.40 -2.14
N VAL A 14 -2.24 -5.57 -1.49
CA VAL A 14 -3.26 -6.03 -0.53
C VAL A 14 -3.38 -5.07 0.65
N LEU A 15 -2.27 -4.70 1.31
CA LEU A 15 -2.30 -3.76 2.44
C LEU A 15 -2.89 -2.40 2.07
N ARG A 16 -2.46 -1.83 0.94
CA ARG A 16 -2.98 -0.54 0.43
C ARG A 16 -4.49 -0.60 0.13
N SER A 17 -4.96 -1.69 -0.49
CA SER A 17 -6.38 -1.87 -0.80
C SER A 17 -7.23 -1.96 0.47
N LEU A 18 -6.78 -2.74 1.46
CA LEU A 18 -7.45 -2.85 2.75
C LEU A 18 -7.45 -1.53 3.54
N TYR A 19 -6.34 -0.80 3.55
CA TYR A 19 -6.26 0.50 4.23
C TYR A 19 -7.21 1.53 3.63
N ARG A 20 -7.32 1.56 2.29
CA ARG A 20 -8.33 2.37 1.60
C ARG A 20 -9.74 1.97 2.00
N ALA A 21 -10.02 0.67 2.18
CA ALA A 21 -11.33 0.20 2.63
C ALA A 21 -11.65 0.69 4.05
N VAL A 22 -10.68 0.69 4.97
CA VAL A 22 -10.82 1.26 6.32
C VAL A 22 -11.20 2.75 6.25
N GLY A 23 -10.54 3.54 5.40
CA GLY A 23 -10.89 4.95 5.18
C GLY A 23 -12.31 5.18 4.63
N LEU A 24 -12.89 4.17 3.98
CA LEU A 24 -14.29 4.16 3.51
C LEU A 24 -15.27 3.55 4.53
N ASN A 25 -14.83 3.37 5.78
CA ASN A 25 -15.57 2.72 6.86
C ASN A 25 -16.01 1.28 6.52
N ARG A 26 -15.16 0.56 5.78
CA ARG A 26 -15.31 -0.86 5.47
C ARG A 26 -14.21 -1.64 6.20
N PRO A 27 -14.48 -2.13 7.42
CA PRO A 27 -13.46 -2.81 8.23
C PRO A 27 -13.03 -4.16 7.65
N GLU A 28 -13.81 -4.72 6.73
CA GLU A 28 -13.60 -6.03 6.13
C GLU A 28 -13.90 -5.98 4.62
N VAL A 29 -13.08 -6.68 3.83
CA VAL A 29 -13.21 -6.80 2.37
C VAL A 29 -13.28 -8.27 2.00
N SER A 30 -14.23 -8.65 1.14
CA SER A 30 -14.30 -10.03 0.67
C SER A 30 -13.10 -10.36 -0.24
N GLY A 31 -12.62 -11.61 -0.18
CA GLY A 31 -11.51 -12.04 -1.03
C GLY A 31 -11.83 -11.95 -2.53
N SER A 32 -13.10 -12.12 -2.91
CA SER A 32 -13.55 -11.93 -4.30
C SER A 32 -13.42 -10.48 -4.79
N VAL A 33 -13.68 -9.50 -3.91
CA VAL A 33 -13.53 -8.08 -4.21
C VAL A 33 -12.05 -7.73 -4.32
N LEU A 34 -11.22 -8.14 -3.35
CA LEU A 34 -9.77 -7.94 -3.40
C LEU A 34 -9.17 -8.51 -4.69
N ARG A 35 -9.57 -9.73 -5.05
CA ARG A 35 -9.11 -10.38 -6.28
C ARG A 35 -9.46 -9.58 -7.53
N ALA A 36 -10.71 -9.10 -7.63
CA ALA A 36 -11.18 -8.34 -8.76
C ALA A 36 -10.49 -6.97 -8.85
N GLU A 37 -10.26 -6.31 -7.71
CA GLU A 37 -9.59 -5.01 -7.62
C GLU A 37 -8.12 -5.10 -7.99
N LEU A 38 -7.41 -6.12 -7.49
CA LEU A 38 -5.97 -6.26 -7.67
C LEU A 38 -5.59 -7.03 -8.94
N GLY A 39 -6.57 -7.68 -9.62
CA GLY A 39 -6.32 -8.51 -10.80
C GLY A 39 -5.45 -9.74 -10.52
N LEU A 40 -5.40 -10.19 -9.26
CA LEU A 40 -4.54 -11.30 -8.85
C LEU A 40 -5.21 -12.66 -9.07
N PRO A 41 -4.46 -13.69 -9.49
CA PRO A 41 -4.91 -15.07 -9.40
C PRO A 41 -5.18 -15.49 -7.95
N ASP A 42 -6.10 -16.44 -7.75
CA ASP A 42 -6.44 -16.97 -6.41
C ASP A 42 -5.19 -17.46 -5.65
N GLU A 43 -4.24 -18.11 -6.34
CA GLU A 43 -2.99 -18.61 -5.74
C GLU A 43 -2.12 -17.47 -5.20
N ASP A 44 -1.91 -16.41 -5.99
CA ASP A 44 -1.06 -15.28 -5.61
C ASP A 44 -1.72 -14.45 -4.50
N LEU A 45 -3.05 -14.25 -4.57
CA LEU A 45 -3.79 -13.57 -3.52
C LEU A 45 -3.74 -14.36 -2.21
N SER A 46 -3.98 -15.67 -2.27
CA SER A 46 -3.92 -16.54 -1.09
C SER A 46 -2.52 -16.54 -0.46
N ALA A 47 -1.47 -16.59 -1.27
CA ALA A 47 -0.09 -16.54 -0.79
C ALA A 47 0.27 -15.19 -0.16
N ALA A 48 -0.21 -14.08 -0.73
CA ALA A 48 -0.02 -12.74 -0.14
C ALA A 48 -0.77 -12.61 1.19
N CYS A 49 -2.04 -13.03 1.25
CA CYS A 49 -2.85 -12.99 2.45
C CYS A 49 -2.29 -13.89 3.56
N ALA A 50 -1.84 -15.11 3.24
CA ALA A 50 -1.23 -16.01 4.22
C ALA A 50 0.03 -15.39 4.83
N TYR A 51 0.90 -14.82 4.00
CA TYR A 51 2.12 -14.16 4.48
C TYR A 51 1.79 -12.98 5.43
N LEU A 52 0.89 -12.09 5.01
CA LEU A 52 0.55 -10.92 5.81
C LEU A 52 -0.17 -11.29 7.11
N ALA A 53 -0.95 -12.37 7.11
CA ALA A 53 -1.59 -12.91 8.30
C ALA A 53 -0.54 -13.48 9.27
N ASP A 54 0.47 -14.20 8.75
CA ASP A 54 1.59 -14.71 9.57
C ASP A 54 2.42 -13.57 10.20
N GLU A 55 2.55 -12.44 9.51
CA GLU A 55 3.18 -11.22 10.04
C GLU A 55 2.27 -10.44 11.01
N GLY A 56 1.01 -10.85 11.19
CA GLY A 56 0.05 -10.20 12.07
C GLY A 56 -0.50 -8.86 11.56
N LEU A 57 -0.31 -8.54 10.28
CA LEU A 57 -0.75 -7.28 9.68
C LEU A 57 -2.21 -7.32 9.19
N ILE A 58 -2.73 -8.52 8.94
CA ILE A 58 -4.12 -8.74 8.53
C ILE A 58 -4.73 -9.92 9.27
N SER A 59 -6.06 -9.94 9.37
CA SER A 59 -6.84 -11.13 9.69
C SER A 59 -7.50 -11.67 8.43
N VAL A 60 -7.54 -12.99 8.28
CA VAL A 60 -8.11 -13.65 7.11
C VAL A 60 -9.03 -14.79 7.55
N ASP A 61 -10.28 -14.70 7.12
CA ASP A 61 -11.18 -15.84 7.10
C ASP A 61 -10.98 -16.64 5.82
N TRP A 62 -10.73 -17.94 5.96
CA TRP A 62 -10.42 -18.83 4.83
C TRP A 62 -11.64 -19.66 4.43
N THR A 63 -11.81 -19.86 3.13
CA THR A 63 -12.73 -20.87 2.61
C THR A 63 -12.18 -22.28 2.82
N SER A 64 -13.03 -23.29 2.63
CA SER A 64 -12.61 -24.71 2.57
C SER A 64 -11.56 -25.00 1.49
N HIS A 65 -11.47 -24.15 0.46
CA HIS A 65 -10.52 -24.25 -0.64
C HIS A 65 -9.24 -23.45 -0.41
N ARG A 66 -9.02 -22.92 0.82
CA ARG A 66 -7.86 -22.10 1.19
C ARG A 66 -7.70 -20.82 0.35
N THR A 67 -8.82 -20.26 -0.10
CA THR A 67 -8.87 -18.91 -0.65
C THR A 67 -9.41 -17.94 0.40
N PRO A 68 -9.03 -16.65 0.38
CA PRO A 68 -9.59 -15.67 1.31
C PRO A 68 -11.11 -15.53 1.09
N ALA A 69 -11.89 -15.75 2.13
CA ALA A 69 -13.32 -15.44 2.16
C ALA A 69 -13.51 -13.95 2.47
N ALA A 70 -12.84 -13.50 3.54
CA ALA A 70 -12.83 -12.12 3.98
C ALA A 70 -11.50 -11.75 4.63
N VAL A 71 -11.14 -10.48 4.54
CA VAL A 71 -9.85 -9.96 4.97
C VAL A 71 -10.05 -8.59 5.62
N SER A 72 -9.40 -8.36 6.75
CA SER A 72 -9.37 -7.08 7.46
C SER A 72 -7.96 -6.72 7.89
N LEU A 73 -7.67 -5.43 8.05
CA LEU A 73 -6.43 -5.00 8.71
C LEU A 73 -6.53 -5.26 10.21
N THR A 74 -5.40 -5.65 10.80
CA THR A 74 -5.23 -5.59 12.26
C THR A 74 -4.89 -4.17 12.69
N HIS A 75 -4.82 -3.95 14.01
CA HIS A 75 -4.34 -2.68 14.54
C HIS A 75 -2.90 -2.41 14.08
N GLU A 76 -2.04 -3.42 14.15
CA GLU A 76 -0.65 -3.35 13.71
C GLU A 76 -0.54 -3.04 12.21
N GLY A 77 -1.41 -3.64 11.39
CA GLY A 77 -1.49 -3.34 9.96
C GLY A 77 -1.93 -1.91 9.66
N ILE A 78 -2.84 -1.34 10.47
CA ILE A 78 -3.25 0.07 10.34
C ILE A 78 -2.09 0.99 10.69
N CYS A 79 -1.45 0.80 11.84
CA CYS A 79 -0.35 1.67 12.27
C CYS A 79 0.82 1.65 11.27
N LEU A 80 1.15 0.49 10.70
CA LEU A 80 2.15 0.40 9.64
C LEU A 80 1.78 1.24 8.41
N MET A 81 0.51 1.21 8.01
CA MET A 81 0.05 1.95 6.83
C MET A 81 -0.02 3.46 7.08
N GLU A 82 -0.37 3.88 8.29
CA GLU A 82 -0.33 5.28 8.72
C GLU A 82 1.11 5.82 8.70
N GLU A 83 2.07 5.09 9.28
CA GLU A 83 3.50 5.46 9.27
C GLU A 83 4.03 5.59 7.83
N LEU A 84 3.72 4.63 6.96
CA LEU A 84 4.12 4.69 5.54
C LEU A 84 3.46 5.86 4.78
N GLU A 85 2.25 6.26 5.14
CA GLU A 85 1.56 7.41 4.55
C GLU A 85 2.20 8.73 5.00
N GLU A 86 2.58 8.84 6.27
CA GLU A 86 3.32 9.98 6.83
C GLU A 86 4.69 10.14 6.17
N GLU A 87 5.49 9.07 6.10
CA GLU A 87 6.81 9.07 5.46
C GLU A 87 6.73 9.54 3.99
N GLN A 88 5.76 9.03 3.23
CA GLN A 88 5.53 9.44 1.84
C GLN A 88 5.12 10.91 1.72
N GLY A 89 4.40 11.45 2.71
CA GLY A 89 4.05 12.86 2.78
C GLY A 89 5.27 13.75 3.02
N GLU A 90 6.12 13.36 3.97
CA GLU A 90 7.36 14.09 4.29
C GLU A 90 8.33 14.10 3.10
N GLU A 91 8.51 12.97 2.41
CA GLU A 91 9.36 12.87 1.22
C GLU A 91 8.86 13.79 0.09
N GLN A 92 7.54 13.85 -0.12
CA GLN A 92 6.93 14.74 -1.12
C GLN A 92 7.13 16.21 -0.77
N GLU A 93 6.95 16.59 0.50
CA GLU A 93 7.20 17.96 0.95
C GLU A 93 8.66 18.38 0.79
N GLU A 94 9.61 17.48 1.08
CA GLU A 94 11.04 17.75 0.91
C GLU A 94 11.39 17.95 -0.56
N GLN A 95 10.89 17.08 -1.45
CA GLN A 95 11.08 17.20 -2.90
C GLN A 95 10.50 18.52 -3.43
N GLU A 96 9.29 18.90 -3.00
CA GLU A 96 8.70 20.18 -3.40
C GLU A 96 9.50 21.40 -2.92
N ARG A 97 10.03 21.36 -1.69
CA ARG A 97 10.86 22.42 -1.14
C ARG A 97 12.18 22.55 -1.92
N ALA A 98 12.81 21.42 -2.24
CA ALA A 98 14.03 21.38 -3.05
C ALA A 98 13.78 21.95 -4.46
N GLU A 99 12.69 21.56 -5.11
CA GLU A 99 12.34 22.06 -6.44
C GLU A 99 12.04 23.58 -6.43
N LYS A 100 11.36 24.07 -5.38
CA LYS A 100 11.10 25.51 -5.20
C LYS A 100 12.39 26.29 -4.97
N ALA A 101 13.32 25.77 -4.16
CA ALA A 101 14.63 26.39 -3.91
C ALA A 101 15.48 26.46 -5.18
N GLU A 102 15.54 25.38 -5.97
CA GLU A 102 16.26 25.35 -7.25
C GLU A 102 15.71 26.37 -8.26
N LYS A 103 14.38 26.51 -8.32
CA LYS A 103 13.72 27.51 -9.18
C LYS A 103 14.02 28.94 -8.72
N ALA A 104 14.03 29.21 -7.42
CA ALA A 104 14.35 30.52 -6.88
C ALA A 104 15.80 30.93 -7.16
N GLU A 105 16.77 30.02 -6.98
CA GLU A 105 18.18 30.27 -7.29
C GLU A 105 18.40 30.57 -8.79
N LYS A 106 17.72 29.82 -9.67
CA LYS A 106 17.77 30.06 -11.12
C LYS A 106 17.15 31.40 -11.52
N ALA A 107 16.08 31.83 -10.87
CA ALA A 107 15.44 33.12 -11.14
C ALA A 107 16.35 34.29 -10.71
N GLU A 108 16.94 34.22 -9.50
CA GLU A 108 17.85 35.25 -9.00
C GLU A 108 19.10 35.39 -9.90
N LYS A 109 19.63 34.27 -10.40
CA LYS A 109 20.77 34.28 -11.32
C LYS A 109 20.42 34.83 -12.71
N ALA A 110 19.19 34.67 -13.18
CA ALA A 110 18.74 35.21 -14.46
C ALA A 110 18.50 36.73 -14.39
N GLU A 111 18.13 37.27 -13.22
CA GLU A 111 17.97 38.71 -13.01
C GLU A 111 19.31 39.43 -12.79
N ALA A 112 20.37 38.72 -12.35
CA ALA A 112 21.69 39.28 -12.15
C ALA A 112 22.56 39.38 -13.43
N ASP A 113 22.20 38.65 -14.49
CA ASP A 113 22.95 38.58 -15.77
C ASP A 113 22.30 39.41 -16.90
N GLY A 114 21.20 40.12 -16.62
CA GLY A 114 20.46 40.98 -17.56
C GLY A 114 20.50 42.46 -17.21
#